data_AF-A0A356X4F6-F1
#
_entry.id   AF-A0A356X4F6-F1
#
_cell.length_a   1.000
_cell.length_b   1.000
_cell.length_c   1.000
_cell.angle_alpha   90.00
_cell.angle_beta   90.00
_cell.angle_gamma   90.00
#
_symmetry.space_group_name_H-M   'P 1'
#
loop_
_entity.id
_entity.type
_entity.pdbx_description
1 polymer ?
#
loop_
_entity_poly.entity_id
_entity_poly.type
_entity_poly.pdbx_seq_one_letter_code
_entity_poly.pdbx_strand_id
1 'polypeptide(L)' 'MLGQNMGWGQVINGQVIDRETEEALPYVNIGVVELGIGTVSNRQGVFSLE' A
#
# COMPACT_ATOMS: atom_id res chain seq x y z
N MET A 1 -27.48 21.45 -6.80
CA MET A 1 -26.89 20.21 -7.34
C MET A 1 -25.61 19.97 -6.56
N LEU A 2 -25.54 18.90 -5.75
CA LEU A 2 -24.30 18.55 -5.05
C LEU A 2 -23.34 18.00 -6.09
N GLY A 3 -22.31 18.78 -6.44
CA GLY A 3 -21.24 18.31 -7.32
C GLY A 3 -20.44 17.25 -6.57
N GLN A 4 -20.51 16.00 -7.04
CA GLN A 4 -19.57 14.98 -6.60
C GLN A 4 -18.21 15.33 -7.18
N ASN A 5 -17.26 15.71 -6.31
CA ASN A 5 -15.85 15.76 -6.67
C ASN A 5 -15.37 14.32 -6.88
N MET A 6 -15.34 13.85 -8.13
CA MET A 6 -14.60 12.63 -8.46
C MET A 6 -13.11 12.96 -8.44
N GLY A 7 -12.44 12.54 -7.36
CA GLY A 7 -10.98 12.52 -7.28
C GLY A 7 -10.45 11.33 -8.07
N TRP A 8 -9.42 11.54 -8.89
CA TRP A 8 -8.66 10.47 -9.51
C TRP A 8 -7.63 9.97 -8.50
N GLY A 9 -7.97 8.97 -7.70
CA GLY A 9 -7.03 8.26 -6.83
C GLY A 9 -6.35 7.12 -7.60
N GLN A 10 -5.03 7.06 -7.58
CA GLN A 10 -4.29 5.88 -8.07
C GLN A 10 -4.00 4.96 -6.90
N VAL A 11 -4.56 3.76 -6.94
CA VAL A 11 -4.29 2.73 -5.93
C VAL A 11 -2.95 2.06 -6.23
N ILE A 12 -2.05 2.07 -5.25
CA ILE A 12 -0.77 1.34 -5.31
C ILE A 12 -0.98 -0.01 -4.62
N ASN A 13 -0.82 -1.08 -5.40
CA ASN A 13 -0.87 -2.45 -4.90
C ASN A 13 0.52 -3.09 -5.00
N GLY A 14 0.89 -3.90 -4.02
CA GLY A 14 2.17 -4.60 -4.05
C GLY A 14 2.31 -5.71 -3.00
N GLN A 15 3.46 -6.38 -3.02
CA GLN A 15 3.83 -7.42 -2.06
C GLN A 15 5.27 -7.21 -1.60
N VAL A 16 5.52 -7.37 -0.30
CA VAL A 16 6.86 -7.29 0.29
C VAL A 16 7.41 -8.71 0.47
N ILE A 17 8.56 -8.97 -0.14
CA ILE A 17 9.21 -10.28 -0.19
C ILE A 17 10.67 -10.10 0.28
N ASP A 18 11.12 -10.97 1.18
CA ASP A 18 12.53 -11.06 1.55
C ASP A 18 13.34 -11.68 0.40
N ARG A 19 14.44 -11.03 -0.01
CA ARG A 19 15.20 -11.46 -1.18
C ARG A 19 16.01 -12.75 -0.93
N GLU A 20 16.43 -13.01 0.30
CA GLU A 20 17.28 -14.15 0.63
C GLU A 20 16.45 -15.42 0.81
N THR A 21 15.32 -15.32 1.50
CA THR A 21 14.45 -16.47 1.78
C THR A 21 13.35 -16.67 0.74
N GLU A 22 13.08 -15.65 -0.08
CA GLU A 22 11.93 -15.57 -0.98
C GLU A 22 10.56 -15.66 -0.26
N GLU A 23 10.56 -15.49 1.07
CA GLU A 23 9.34 -15.51 1.89
C GLU A 23 8.67 -14.14 1.95
N ALA A 24 7.34 -14.12 2.09
CA ALA A 24 6.59 -12.89 2.26
C ALA A 24 6.84 -12.28 3.65
N LEU A 25 7.01 -10.96 3.70
CA LEU A 25 7.19 -10.22 4.95
C LEU A 25 5.85 -9.67 5.46
N PRO A 26 5.30 -10.24 6.55
CA PRO A 26 4.03 -9.79 7.09
C PRO A 26 4.20 -8.50 7.91
N TYR A 27 3.17 -7.66 7.91
CA TYR A 27 3.04 -6.49 8.79
C TYR A 27 4.14 -5.43 8.61
N VAL A 28 4.64 -5.25 7.39
CA VAL A 28 5.60 -4.20 7.03
C VAL A 28 4.87 -2.88 6.84
N ASN A 29 5.43 -1.77 7.36
CA ASN A 29 4.95 -0.42 7.07
C ASN A 29 5.44 0.04 5.69
N ILE A 30 4.52 0.53 4.85
CA ILE A 30 4.81 1.14 3.55
C ILE A 30 4.29 2.57 3.57
N GLY A 31 5.12 3.54 3.17
CA GLY A 31 4.74 4.95 3.18
C GLY A 31 5.20 5.70 1.93
N VAL A 32 4.36 6.62 1.46
CA VAL A 32 4.72 7.62 0.45
C VAL A 32 4.95 8.93 1.18
N VAL A 33 6.23 9.20 1.47
CA VAL A 33 6.64 10.24 2.44
C VAL A 33 6.13 11.63 2.07
N GLU A 34 6.25 12.04 0.81
CA GLU A 34 5.83 13.37 0.35
C GLU A 34 4.31 13.60 0.47
N LEU A 35 3.53 12.53 0.46
CA LEU A 35 2.07 12.57 0.59
C LEU A 35 1.61 12.35 2.04
N GLY A 36 2.50 11.92 2.94
CA GLY A 36 2.16 11.61 4.32
C GLY A 36 1.17 10.45 4.49
N ILE A 37 1.04 9.59 3.47
CA ILE A 37 0.15 8.41 3.49
C ILE A 37 0.95 7.13 3.71
N GLY A 38 0.32 6.14 4.31
CA GLY A 38 0.93 4.82 4.52
C GLY A 38 -0.08 3.72 4.78
N THR A 39 0.40 2.49 4.66
CA THR A 39 -0.36 1.27 4.86
C THR A 39 0.53 0.20 5.50
N VAL A 40 -0.08 -0.93 5.87
CA VAL A 40 0.61 -2.09 6.44
C VAL A 40 0.29 -3.33 5.62
N SER A 41 1.30 -4.14 5.32
CA SER A 41 1.10 -5.41 4.63
C SER A 41 0.36 -6.43 5.49
N ASN A 42 -0.43 -7.30 4.86
CA ASN A 42 -1.12 -8.39 5.54
C ASN A 42 -0.20 -9.59 5.85
N ARG A 43 -0.77 -10.71 6.32
CA ARG A 43 -0.01 -11.94 6.62
C ARG A 43 0.71 -12.57 5.43
N GLN A 44 0.30 -12.23 4.20
CA GLN A 44 0.91 -12.69 2.96
C GLN A 44 1.87 -11.64 2.38
N GLY A 45 2.20 -10.59 3.14
CA GLY A 45 3.05 -9.49 2.70
C GLY A 45 2.40 -8.58 1.65
N VAL A 46 1.12 -8.74 1.35
CA VAL A 46 0.38 -7.96 0.34
C VAL A 46 -0.15 -6.67 0.97
N PHE A 47 -0.06 -5.56 0.24
CA PHE A 47 -0.60 -4.26 0.65
C PHE A 47 -1.39 -3.58 -0.48
N SER A 48 -2.29 -2.69 -0.07
CA SER A 48 -2.96 -1.70 -0.92
C SER A 48 -2.88 -0.34 -0.23
N LEU A 49 -2.60 0.70 -1.01
CA LEU A 49 -2.53 2.10 -0.58
C LEU A 49 -3.37 2.93 -1.55
N GLU A 50 -4.40 3.61 -1.00
CA GLU A 50 -5.33 4.48 -1.71
C GLU A 50 -4.92 5.96 -1.66
#